data_AF-X1T192-F1
#
_entry.id   AF-X1T192-F1
#
_cell.length_a   1.000
_cell.length_b   1.000
_cell.length_c   1.000
_cell.angle_alpha   90.00
_cell.angle_beta   90.00
_cell.angle_gamma   90.00
#
_symmetry.space_group_name_H-M   'P 1'
#
loop_
_entity.id
_entity.type
_entity.pdbx_description
1 polymer ?
#
loop_
_entity_poly.entity_id
_entity_poly.type
_entity_poly.pdbx_seq_one_letter_code
_entity_poly.pdbx_strand_id
1 'polypeptide(L)'
;MSKRTKEYRPTTEQFIFLILYRHDGQENRSRLGISVKDIQKELAFEAGRRPSTRHIRRLLLNLEQKGAIKRDFNYLQAGHLGHESQATRYIIKDAAKGLGFFLTDQELQEREETLEKG
;
A
#
# COMPACT_ATOMS: atom_id res chain seq x y z
N MET A 1 -34.98 -3.77 -18.65
CA MET A 1 -33.65 -4.39 -18.76
C MET A 1 -32.73 -3.77 -17.72
N SER A 2 -32.40 -4.50 -16.64
CA SER A 2 -31.47 -4.02 -15.62
C SER A 2 -30.06 -3.99 -16.20
N LYS A 3 -29.47 -2.80 -16.35
CA LYS A 3 -28.03 -2.67 -16.63
C LYS A 3 -27.31 -3.24 -15.41
N ARG A 4 -26.79 -4.46 -15.52
CA ARG A 4 -25.86 -5.00 -14.50
C ARG A 4 -24.77 -3.96 -14.29
N THR A 5 -24.77 -3.30 -13.13
CA THR A 5 -23.63 -2.53 -12.66
C THR A 5 -22.44 -3.48 -12.73
N LYS A 6 -21.47 -3.20 -13.61
CA LYS A 6 -20.21 -3.95 -13.59
C LYS A 6 -19.60 -3.64 -12.23
N GLU A 7 -19.65 -4.60 -11.31
CA GLU A 7 -18.97 -4.48 -10.03
C GLU A 7 -17.49 -4.23 -10.30
N TYR A 8 -17.02 -3.04 -9.96
CA TYR A 8 -15.62 -2.67 -10.12
C TYR A 8 -14.81 -3.48 -9.12
N ARG A 9 -14.08 -4.48 -9.61
CA ARG A 9 -13.21 -5.30 -8.77
C ARG A 9 -11.85 -4.60 -8.65
N PRO A 10 -11.38 -4.28 -7.44
CA PRO A 10 -10.08 -3.63 -7.29
C PRO A 10 -8.94 -4.46 -7.92
N THR A 11 -7.96 -3.79 -8.51
CA THR A 11 -6.75 -4.41 -9.06
C THR A 11 -5.87 -4.97 -7.94
N THR A 12 -4.90 -5.82 -8.29
CA THR A 12 -4.00 -6.40 -7.27
C THR A 12 -3.15 -5.31 -6.63
N GLU A 13 -2.80 -4.28 -7.39
CA GLU A 13 -2.10 -3.10 -6.89
C GLU A 13 -2.93 -2.33 -5.86
N GLN A 14 -4.22 -2.09 -6.15
CA GLN A 14 -5.15 -1.44 -5.22
C GLN A 14 -5.35 -2.26 -3.94
N PHE A 15 -5.46 -3.59 -4.04
CA PHE A 15 -5.52 -4.46 -2.85
C PHE A 15 -4.23 -4.41 -2.02
N ILE A 16 -3.06 -4.43 -2.67
CA ILE A 16 -1.79 -4.23 -1.98
C ILE A 16 -1.80 -2.90 -1.24
N PHE A 17 -2.22 -1.81 -1.90
CA PHE A 17 -2.30 -0.51 -1.26
C PHE A 17 -3.21 -0.52 -0.02
N LEU A 18 -4.39 -1.14 -0.09
CA LEU A 18 -5.31 -1.27 1.05
C LEU A 18 -4.71 -2.06 2.22
N ILE A 19 -3.97 -3.13 1.93
CA ILE A 19 -3.23 -3.89 2.95
C ILE A 19 -2.21 -2.97 3.64
N LEU A 20 -1.40 -2.24 2.87
CA LEU A 20 -0.41 -1.30 3.42
C LEU A 20 -1.09 -0.20 4.25
N TYR A 21 -2.21 0.34 3.78
CA TYR A 21 -2.97 1.39 4.46
C TYR A 21 -3.46 0.94 5.84
N ARG A 22 -3.98 -0.28 5.93
CA ARG A 22 -4.41 -0.89 7.20
C ARG A 22 -3.24 -1.09 8.17
N HIS A 23 -2.07 -1.47 7.64
CA HIS A 23 -0.86 -1.66 8.46
C HIS A 23 -0.25 -0.35 8.96
N ASP A 24 -0.34 0.74 8.19
CA ASP A 24 0.19 2.05 8.59
C ASP A 24 -0.64 2.66 9.74
N GLY A 25 -1.98 2.56 9.68
CA GLY A 25 -2.88 3.10 10.71
C GLY A 25 -2.89 2.35 12.06
N GLN A 26 -2.23 1.20 12.16
CA GLN A 26 -2.09 0.46 13.41
C GLN A 26 -0.84 0.94 14.17
N GLU A 27 -0.92 2.12 14.82
CA GLU A 27 0.19 2.82 15.51
C GLU A 27 1.03 1.95 16.47
N ASN A 28 0.48 0.84 17.00
CA ASN A 28 1.19 -0.02 17.95
C ASN A 28 1.81 -1.30 17.35
N ARG A 29 1.50 -1.67 16.09
CA ARG A 29 2.11 -2.83 15.39
C ARG A 29 3.08 -2.43 14.28
N SER A 30 3.02 -1.17 13.84
CA SER A 30 3.66 -0.64 12.64
C SER A 30 5.17 -0.34 12.74
N ARG A 31 5.80 -0.55 13.90
CA ARG A 31 7.27 -0.46 13.98
C ARG A 31 8.00 -1.55 13.19
N LEU A 32 7.35 -2.69 12.94
CA LEU A 32 8.02 -3.86 12.34
C LEU A 32 7.87 -3.97 10.82
N GLY A 33 7.12 -3.09 10.15
CA GLY A 33 6.88 -3.19 8.70
C GLY A 33 6.10 -4.46 8.30
N ILE A 34 5.91 -4.69 7.00
CA ILE A 34 5.21 -5.88 6.47
C ILE A 34 6.06 -6.54 5.39
N SER A 35 6.23 -7.86 5.48
CA SER A 35 7.00 -8.61 4.50
C SER A 35 6.20 -8.88 3.22
N VAL A 36 6.88 -9.05 2.09
CA VAL A 36 6.22 -9.44 0.82
C VAL A 36 5.49 -10.79 0.95
N LYS A 37 5.98 -11.70 1.81
CA LYS A 37 5.32 -12.98 2.06
C LYS A 37 3.98 -12.80 2.79
N ASP A 38 3.91 -11.84 3.71
CA ASP A 38 2.68 -11.57 4.45
C ASP A 38 1.66 -10.85 3.56
N ILE A 39 2.10 -9.89 2.72
CA ILE A 39 1.26 -9.32 1.66
C ILE A 39 0.67 -10.43 0.77
N GLN A 40 1.47 -11.42 0.37
CA GLN A 40 1.01 -12.53 -0.45
C GLN A 40 -0.06 -13.38 0.25
N LYS A 41 0.10 -13.65 1.55
CA LYS A 41 -0.90 -14.37 2.36
C LYS A 41 -2.20 -13.59 2.47
N GLU A 42 -2.12 -12.29 2.77
CA GLU A 42 -3.30 -11.42 2.87
C GLU A 42 -4.06 -11.32 1.54
N LEU A 43 -3.34 -11.19 0.41
CA LEU A 43 -3.96 -11.22 -0.91
C LEU A 43 -4.69 -12.54 -1.21
N ALA A 44 -4.13 -13.66 -0.76
CA ALA A 44 -4.74 -14.97 -0.94
C ALA A 44 -5.99 -15.12 -0.07
N PHE A 45 -5.96 -14.60 1.16
CA PHE A 45 -7.06 -14.64 2.12
C PHE A 45 -8.22 -13.71 1.72
N GLU A 46 -7.94 -12.43 1.48
CA GLU A 46 -8.96 -11.40 1.24
C GLU A 46 -9.50 -11.42 -0.19
N ALA A 47 -8.64 -11.65 -1.19
CA ALA A 47 -8.99 -11.49 -2.60
C ALA A 47 -8.95 -12.79 -3.41
N GLY A 48 -8.52 -13.91 -2.80
CA GLY A 48 -8.28 -15.19 -3.49
C GLY A 48 -7.11 -15.11 -4.49
N ARG A 49 -6.21 -14.13 -4.37
CA ARG A 49 -5.15 -13.87 -5.36
C ARG A 49 -3.81 -14.39 -4.86
N ARG A 50 -3.07 -15.08 -5.74
CA ARG A 50 -1.75 -15.65 -5.43
C ARG A 50 -0.67 -15.15 -6.39
N PRO A 51 -0.43 -13.83 -6.48
CA PRO A 51 0.66 -13.32 -7.33
C PRO A 51 2.02 -13.80 -6.81
N SER A 52 3.00 -13.90 -7.70
CA SER A 52 4.37 -14.22 -7.32
C SER A 52 5.02 -13.07 -6.53
N THR A 53 6.02 -13.39 -5.70
CA THR A 53 6.82 -12.39 -4.98
C THR A 53 7.41 -11.33 -5.91
N ARG A 54 7.88 -11.74 -7.11
CA ARG A 54 8.39 -10.82 -8.14
C ARG A 54 7.30 -9.84 -8.61
N HIS A 55 6.08 -10.33 -8.82
CA HIS A 55 4.97 -9.49 -9.23
C HIS A 55 4.58 -8.48 -8.14
N ILE A 56 4.50 -8.91 -6.87
CA ILE A 56 4.22 -8.02 -5.75
C ILE A 56 5.28 -6.92 -5.64
N ARG A 57 6.58 -7.27 -5.71
CA ARG A 57 7.68 -6.28 -5.68
C ARG A 57 7.56 -5.24 -6.79
N ARG A 58 7.17 -5.65 -8.01
CA ARG A 58 6.92 -4.72 -9.11
C ARG A 58 5.76 -3.78 -8.81
N LEU A 59 4.65 -4.27 -8.27
CA LEU A 59 3.50 -3.44 -7.91
C LEU A 59 3.82 -2.45 -6.79
N LEU A 60 4.64 -2.86 -5.81
CA LEU A 60 5.12 -1.97 -4.75
C LEU A 60 6.02 -0.86 -5.32
N LEU A 61 6.89 -1.18 -6.27
CA LEU A 61 7.70 -0.18 -6.98
C LEU A 61 6.80 0.81 -7.75
N ASN A 62 5.76 0.32 -8.43
CA ASN A 62 4.82 1.18 -9.15
C ASN A 62 4.08 2.15 -8.19
N LEU A 63 3.62 1.66 -7.03
CA LEU A 63 2.98 2.50 -6.00
C LEU A 63 3.94 3.57 -5.47
N GLU A 64 5.22 3.25 -5.30
CA GLU A 64 6.23 4.23 -4.88
C GLU A 64 6.52 5.25 -5.98
N GLN A 65 6.65 4.82 -7.24
CA GLN A 65 6.84 5.73 -8.39
C GLN A 65 5.66 6.68 -8.58
N LYS A 66 4.43 6.23 -8.27
CA LYS A 66 3.24 7.08 -8.23
C LYS A 66 3.25 8.07 -7.07
N GLY A 67 4.16 7.91 -6.09
CA GLY A 67 4.16 8.69 -4.86
C GLY A 67 3.02 8.33 -3.91
N ALA A 68 2.37 7.17 -4.08
CA ALA A 68 1.32 6.71 -3.19
C ALA A 68 1.87 6.21 -1.85
N ILE A 69 3.09 5.64 -1.87
CA ILE A 69 3.79 5.12 -0.70
C ILE A 69 5.26 5.53 -0.72
N LYS A 70 5.90 5.52 0.44
CA LYS A 70 7.37 5.60 0.57
C LYS A 70 7.87 4.34 1.28
N ARG A 71 8.93 3.72 0.76
CA ARG A 71 9.62 2.63 1.47
C ARG A 71 10.58 3.20 2.50
N ASP A 72 10.45 2.71 3.72
CA ASP A 72 11.39 2.93 4.81
C ASP A 72 12.04 1.59 5.15
N PHE A 73 13.32 1.47 4.82
CA PHE A 73 14.08 0.27 5.10
C PHE A 73 14.49 0.36 6.57
N ASN A 74 13.71 -0.28 7.44
CA ASN A 74 14.15 -0.54 8.80
C ASN A 74 15.39 -1.44 8.71
N TYR A 75 16.58 -0.84 8.80
CA TYR A 75 17.77 -1.54 9.24
C TYR A 75 17.53 -1.87 10.72
N LEU A 76 16.80 -2.95 11.00
CA LEU A 76 16.94 -3.62 12.29
C LEU A 76 18.43 -3.93 12.39
N GLN A 77 19.09 -3.28 13.36
CA GLN A 77 20.47 -3.53 13.73
C GLN A 77 20.68 -5.04 13.74
N ALA A 78 21.69 -5.54 13.02
CA ALA A 78 21.91 -6.97 12.85
C ALA A 78 21.85 -7.68 14.20
N GLY A 79 20.77 -8.42 14.46
CA GLY A 79 20.72 -9.34 15.59
C GLY A 79 21.86 -10.35 15.47
N HIS A 80 22.35 -10.84 16.61
CA HIS A 80 23.52 -11.73 16.77
C HIS A 80 23.57 -12.99 15.87
N LEU A 81 22.49 -13.29 15.13
CA LEU A 81 22.30 -14.51 14.34
C LEU A 81 22.25 -14.29 12.81
N GLY A 82 22.51 -13.07 12.31
CA GLY A 82 22.80 -12.83 10.88
C GLY A 82 21.68 -13.12 9.86
N HIS A 83 20.47 -13.46 10.31
CA HIS A 83 19.37 -13.92 9.45
C HIS A 83 18.02 -13.25 9.75
N GLU A 84 18.01 -11.96 10.11
CA GLU A 84 16.75 -11.22 10.15
C GLU A 84 16.41 -10.67 8.77
N SER A 85 15.38 -11.25 8.18
CA SER A 85 14.76 -10.79 6.93
C SER A 85 14.41 -9.31 7.04
N GLN A 86 14.99 -8.47 6.17
CA GLN A 86 14.63 -7.06 6.03
C GLN A 86 13.11 -6.90 5.93
N ALA A 87 12.47 -6.41 6.99
CA ALA A 87 11.07 -6.03 6.96
C ALA A 87 11.00 -4.58 6.49
N THR A 88 10.50 -4.37 5.26
CA THR A 88 10.30 -3.02 4.74
C THR A 88 9.05 -2.41 5.36
N ARG A 89 9.19 -1.22 5.93
CA ARG A 89 8.05 -0.41 6.31
C ARG A 89 7.59 0.38 5.09
N TYR A 90 6.29 0.45 4.89
CA TYR A 90 5.68 1.24 3.81
C TYR A 90 4.85 2.33 4.47
N ILE A 91 5.23 3.59 4.21
CA ILE A 91 4.53 4.77 4.74
C ILE A 91 3.55 5.23 3.67
N ILE A 92 2.28 5.43 4.03
CA ILE A 92 1.29 5.97 3.10
C ILE A 92 1.57 7.47 2.88
N LYS A 93 1.57 7.89 1.61
CA LYS A 93 1.77 9.29 1.23
C LYS A 93 0.55 9.89 0.56
N ASP A 94 -0.12 9.11 -0.28
CA ASP A 94 -1.28 9.60 -1.03
C ASP A 94 -2.26 8.46 -1.35
N ALA A 95 -3.44 8.50 -0.73
CA ALA A 95 -4.47 7.48 -0.92
C ALA A 95 -5.15 7.56 -2.29
N ALA A 96 -5.33 8.76 -2.85
CA ALA A 96 -5.93 8.92 -4.17
C ALA A 96 -5.04 8.26 -5.23
N LYS A 97 -3.73 8.52 -5.18
CA LYS A 97 -2.76 7.90 -6.10
C LYS A 97 -2.65 6.38 -5.91
N GLY A 98 -2.75 5.90 -4.67
CA GLY A 98 -2.73 4.47 -4.35
C GLY A 98 -3.95 3.70 -4.84
N LEU A 99 -5.12 4.33 -4.77
CA LEU A 99 -6.38 3.77 -5.26
C LEU A 99 -6.60 4.02 -6.76
N GLY A 100 -5.78 4.87 -7.39
CA GLY A 100 -5.91 5.22 -8.81
C GLY A 100 -7.07 6.17 -9.08
N PHE A 101 -7.43 6.99 -8.10
CA PHE A 101 -8.35 8.10 -8.30
C PHE A 101 -7.60 9.29 -8.88
N PHE A 102 -8.18 9.91 -9.90
CA PHE A 102 -7.78 11.22 -10.36
C PHE A 102 -8.58 12.24 -9.57
N LEU A 103 -7.89 13.05 -8.77
CA LEU A 103 -8.53 14.21 -8.15
C LEU A 103 -8.82 15.21 -9.27
N THR A 104 -10.02 15.76 -9.26
CA THR A 104 -10.38 16.91 -10.08
C THR A 104 -9.64 18.17 -9.61
N ASP A 105 -9.55 19.18 -10.47
CA ASP A 105 -8.92 20.46 -10.12
C ASP A 105 -9.54 21.09 -8.86
N GLN A 106 -10.86 20.91 -8.68
CA GLN A 106 -11.57 21.36 -7.48
C GLN A 106 -11.14 20.57 -6.22
N GLU A 107 -11.09 19.24 -6.29
CA GLU A 107 -10.68 18.41 -5.14
C GLU A 107 -9.20 18.62 -4.77
N LEU A 108 -8.35 18.95 -5.76
CA LEU A 108 -6.96 19.34 -5.52
C LEU A 108 -6.88 20.66 -4.75
N GLN A 109 -7.63 21.67 -5.19
CA GLN A 109 -7.66 22.98 -4.54
C GLN A 109 -8.17 22.88 -3.09
N GLU A 110 -9.27 22.15 -2.86
CA GLU A 110 -9.81 21.92 -1.51
C GLU A 110 -8.80 21.21 -0.58
N ARG A 111 -8.01 20.27 -1.12
CA ARG A 111 -6.98 19.56 -0.36
C ARG A 111 -5.82 20.49 0.02
N GLU A 112 -5.35 21.33 -0.90
CA GLU A 112 -4.29 22.31 -0.63
C GLU A 112 -4.72 23.31 0.45
N GLU A 113 -5.94 23.85 0.33
CA GLU A 113 -6.50 24.78 1.33
C GLU A 113 -6.64 24.15 2.71
N THR A 114 -6.95 22.85 2.78
CA THR A 114 -7.07 22.13 4.06
C THR A 114 -5.72 21.88 4.71
N LEU A 115 -4.68 21.63 3.92
CA LEU A 115 -3.31 21.42 4.41
C LEU A 115 -2.63 22.71 4.88
N GLU A 116 -2.99 23.87 4.31
CA GLU A 116 -2.44 25.17 4.75
C GLU A 116 -3.09 25.69 6.05
N LYS A 117 -4.30 25.22 6.37
CA LYS A 117 -5.05 25.64 7.57
C LYS A 117 -4.80 24.79 8.81
N GLY A 118 -4.18 23.61 8.66
CA GLY A 118 -3.89 22.66 9.75
C GLY A 118 -2.45 22.73 10.22
#